data_AF-A0A2K1QDW9-F1
#
_entry.id   AF-A0A2K1QDW9-F1
#
_cell.length_a   1.000
_cell.length_b   1.000
_cell.length_c   1.000
_cell.angle_alpha   90.00
_cell.angle_beta   90.00
_cell.angle_gamma   90.00
#
_symmetry.space_group_name_H-M   'P 1'
#
loop_
_entity.id
_entity.type
_entity.pdbx_description
1 polymer ?
#
loop_
_entity_poly.entity_id
_entity_poly.type
_entity_poly.pdbx_seq_one_letter_code
_entity_poly.pdbx_strand_id
1 'polypeptide(L)'
;MQPAKPFTQIHLVHARVDTVEKMTFSEFQQAWRKMRKNNDNPALRYFNRQNEEFKFCVMTLANRERPATFRQDEIGRPFESFTESQREMIIRAMNKMCRWGRILPRQFSVADSFLSE
;
A
#
# COMPACT_ATOMS: atom_id res chain seq x y z
N MET A 1 47.29 -20.47 -16.65
CA MET A 1 46.16 -19.59 -17.01
C MET A 1 45.43 -19.19 -15.74
N GLN A 2 45.45 -17.91 -15.36
CA GLN A 2 44.70 -17.41 -14.21
C GLN A 2 43.29 -16.97 -14.67
N PRO A 3 42.20 -17.33 -13.96
CA PRO A 3 40.87 -16.83 -14.30
C PRO A 3 40.72 -15.35 -13.89
N ALA A 4 40.14 -14.54 -14.79
CA ALA A 4 39.90 -13.11 -14.59
C ALA A 4 38.89 -12.85 -13.47
N LYS A 5 39.17 -11.87 -12.61
CA LYS A 5 38.25 -11.41 -11.55
C LYS A 5 37.08 -10.64 -12.17
N PRO A 6 35.83 -10.87 -11.74
CA PRO A 6 34.69 -10.09 -12.22
C PRO A 6 34.79 -8.62 -11.76
N PHE A 7 34.44 -7.71 -12.67
CA PHE A 7 34.65 -6.25 -12.61
C PHE A 7 33.71 -5.49 -11.66
N THR A 8 32.79 -6.15 -10.95
CA THR A 8 31.80 -5.44 -10.12
C THR A 8 31.53 -6.17 -8.82
N GLN A 9 32.15 -5.69 -7.75
CA GLN A 9 31.87 -6.09 -6.38
C GLN A 9 30.78 -5.15 -5.83
N ILE A 10 29.51 -5.58 -5.89
CA ILE A 10 28.39 -4.81 -5.35
C ILE A 10 28.37 -5.03 -3.83
N HIS A 11 28.84 -4.04 -3.06
CA HIS A 11 28.73 -4.05 -1.61
C HIS A 11 27.32 -3.63 -1.19
N LEU A 12 26.44 -4.61 -0.93
CA LEU A 12 25.17 -4.40 -0.25
C LEU A 12 25.44 -4.16 1.24
N VAL A 13 25.72 -2.90 1.59
CA VAL A 13 25.88 -2.45 2.97
C VAL A 13 24.47 -2.19 3.53
N HIS A 14 23.99 -3.08 4.40
CA HIS A 14 22.75 -2.98 5.18
C HIS A 14 21.41 -3.43 4.57
N ALA A 15 21.39 -4.40 3.66
CA ALA A 15 20.21 -5.25 3.56
C ALA A 15 20.29 -6.27 4.71
N ARG A 16 19.44 -6.14 5.74
CA ARG A 16 19.19 -7.27 6.64
C ARG A 16 18.91 -8.47 5.75
N VAL A 17 19.74 -9.51 5.87
CA VAL A 17 19.50 -10.79 5.22
C VAL A 17 18.34 -11.41 5.99
N ASP A 18 17.14 -10.87 5.81
CA ASP A 18 15.93 -11.61 6.03
C ASP A 18 16.10 -12.84 5.12
N THR A 19 16.11 -14.02 5.73
CA THR A 19 16.17 -15.30 5.02
C THR A 19 15.27 -15.20 3.80
N VAL A 20 15.87 -15.18 2.61
CA VAL A 20 15.12 -15.09 1.35
C VAL A 20 14.32 -16.39 1.27
N GLU A 21 13.09 -16.34 1.75
CA GLU A 21 12.17 -17.45 1.71
C GLU A 21 11.94 -17.75 0.23
N LYS A 22 12.48 -18.88 -0.22
CA LYS A 22 12.43 -19.26 -1.63
C LYS A 22 11.00 -19.67 -1.95
N MET A 23 10.21 -18.70 -2.41
CA MET A 23 8.90 -18.98 -3.00
C MET A 23 9.07 -19.89 -4.22
N THR A 24 8.12 -20.81 -4.40
CA THR A 24 8.00 -21.57 -5.64
C THR A 24 7.68 -20.64 -6.81
N PHE A 25 7.92 -21.09 -8.05
CA PHE A 25 7.59 -20.30 -9.22
C PHE A 25 6.07 -19.99 -9.31
N SER A 26 5.22 -20.90 -8.85
CA SER A 26 3.77 -20.67 -8.79
C SER A 26 3.40 -19.57 -7.81
N GLU A 27 3.97 -19.59 -6.60
CA GLU A 27 3.79 -18.54 -5.59
C GLU A 27 4.33 -17.20 -6.09
N PHE A 28 5.47 -17.20 -6.79
CA PHE A 28 5.98 -15.99 -7.46
C PHE A 28 4.99 -15.44 -8.49
N GLN A 29 4.45 -16.28 -9.37
CA GLN A 29 3.49 -15.84 -10.38
C GLN A 29 2.23 -15.26 -9.74
N GLN A 30 1.73 -15.86 -8.66
CA GLN A 30 0.58 -15.36 -7.91
C GLN A 30 0.90 -14.02 -7.24
N ALA A 31 2.01 -13.93 -6.51
CA ALA A 31 2.45 -12.71 -5.84
C ALA A 31 2.69 -11.57 -6.84
N TRP A 32 3.31 -11.87 -7.99
CA TRP A 32 3.57 -10.89 -9.04
C TRP A 32 2.28 -10.37 -9.69
N ARG A 33 1.32 -11.26 -10.00
CA ARG A 33 0.00 -10.85 -10.52
C ARG A 33 -0.73 -9.97 -9.51
N LYS A 34 -0.70 -10.35 -8.23
CA LYS A 34 -1.31 -9.56 -7.15
C LYS A 34 -0.64 -8.19 -7.02
N MET A 35 0.70 -8.14 -7.02
CA MET A 35 1.46 -6.88 -6.96
C MET A 35 1.14 -5.97 -8.16
N ARG A 36 1.05 -6.54 -9.36
CA ARG A 36 0.68 -5.80 -10.58
C ARG A 36 -0.72 -5.20 -10.47
N LYS A 37 -1.72 -6.00 -10.09
CA LYS A 37 -3.11 -5.57 -9.89
C LYS A 37 -3.22 -4.48 -8.81
N ASN A 38 -2.48 -4.63 -7.71
CA ASN A 38 -2.40 -3.63 -6.65
C ASN A 38 -1.77 -2.31 -7.14
N ASN A 39 -0.78 -2.38 -8.04
CA ASN A 39 -0.16 -1.19 -8.62
C ASN A 39 -1.08 -0.43 -9.58
N ASP A 40 -2.05 -1.12 -10.18
CA ASP A 40 -3.06 -0.55 -11.08
C ASP A 40 -4.15 0.21 -10.31
N ASN A 41 -4.30 -0.03 -8.99
CA ASN A 41 -5.23 0.70 -8.11
C ASN A 41 -4.49 1.85 -7.36
N PRO A 42 -4.70 3.12 -7.76
CA PRO A 42 -3.97 4.24 -7.18
C PRO A 42 -4.27 4.45 -5.69
N ALA A 43 -5.53 4.31 -5.26
CA ALA A 43 -5.91 4.52 -3.87
C ALA A 43 -5.25 3.49 -2.95
N LEU A 44 -5.33 2.19 -3.31
CA LEU A 44 -4.67 1.09 -2.60
C LEU A 44 -3.18 1.35 -2.50
N ARG A 45 -2.51 1.58 -3.64
CA ARG A 45 -1.06 1.77 -3.69
C ARG A 45 -0.63 2.94 -2.81
N TYR A 46 -1.38 4.04 -2.85
CA TYR A 46 -1.02 5.23 -2.08
C TYR A 46 -1.25 5.03 -0.59
N PHE A 47 -2.43 4.52 -0.20
CA PHE A 47 -2.78 4.27 1.20
C PHE A 47 -1.80 3.30 1.87
N ASN A 48 -1.43 2.22 1.18
CA ASN A 48 -0.52 1.20 1.71
C ASN A 48 0.91 1.72 1.88
N ARG A 49 1.32 2.75 1.13
CA ARG A 49 2.64 3.38 1.26
C ARG A 49 2.74 4.36 2.42
N GLN A 50 1.62 4.85 2.96
CA GLN A 50 1.64 5.86 4.02
C GLN A 50 1.92 5.25 5.40
N ASN A 51 2.44 6.10 6.29
CA ASN A 51 2.66 5.74 7.69
C ASN A 51 1.35 5.68 8.49
N GLU A 52 1.45 5.23 9.74
CA GLU A 52 0.29 5.08 10.63
C GLU A 52 -0.38 6.42 10.96
N GLU A 53 0.38 7.51 11.08
CA GLU A 53 -0.14 8.85 11.38
C GLU A 53 -1.07 9.36 10.26
N PHE A 54 -0.65 9.17 9.01
CA PHE A 54 -1.51 9.48 7.87
C PHE A 54 -2.78 8.63 7.88
N LYS A 55 -2.64 7.31 8.09
CA LYS A 55 -3.79 6.39 8.14
C LYS A 55 -4.75 6.77 9.27
N PHE A 56 -4.23 7.15 10.43
CA PHE A 56 -5.00 7.68 11.54
C PHE A 56 -5.80 8.93 11.14
N CYS A 57 -5.16 9.90 10.47
CA CYS A 57 -5.84 11.12 9.99
C CYS A 57 -6.97 10.79 9.02
N VAL A 58 -6.73 9.90 8.05
CA VAL A 58 -7.73 9.44 7.09
C VAL A 58 -8.92 8.78 7.79
N MET A 59 -8.66 7.83 8.70
CA MET A 59 -9.69 7.07 9.40
C MET A 59 -10.48 7.96 10.38
N THR A 60 -9.82 8.90 11.04
CA THR A 60 -10.48 9.91 11.89
C THR A 60 -11.41 10.80 11.07
N LEU A 61 -10.96 11.25 9.90
CA LEU A 61 -11.77 12.07 9.02
C LEU A 61 -12.97 11.28 8.44
N ALA A 62 -12.80 10.00 8.17
CA ALA A 62 -13.89 9.13 7.76
C ALA A 62 -14.89 8.90 8.90
N ASN A 63 -14.41 8.65 10.12
CA ASN A 63 -15.24 8.51 11.32
C ASN A 63 -16.05 9.76 11.65
N ARG A 64 -15.55 10.95 11.28
CA ARG A 64 -16.32 12.20 11.43
C ARG A 64 -17.61 12.20 10.61
N GLU A 65 -17.58 11.61 9.42
CA GLU A 65 -18.76 11.53 8.53
C GLU A 65 -19.66 10.36 8.91
N ARG A 66 -19.07 9.26 9.35
CA ARG A 66 -19.78 8.07 9.82
C ARG A 66 -19.14 7.55 11.11
N PRO A 67 -19.67 7.93 12.29
CA PRO A 67 -19.11 7.53 13.56
C PRO A 67 -18.96 6.02 13.71
N ALA A 68 -17.92 5.59 14.44
CA ALA A 68 -17.61 4.19 14.74
C ALA A 68 -17.37 3.26 13.52
N THR A 69 -17.03 3.83 12.36
CA THR A 69 -16.68 3.02 11.16
C THR A 69 -15.34 2.31 11.32
N PHE A 70 -14.37 2.99 11.92
CA PHE A 70 -13.00 2.51 12.07
C PHE A 70 -12.58 2.54 13.54
N ARG A 71 -11.93 1.47 13.99
CA ARG A 71 -11.35 1.34 15.32
C ARG A 71 -9.87 1.71 15.33
N GLN A 72 -9.34 2.00 16.52
CA GLN A 72 -7.92 2.36 16.68
C GLN A 72 -6.98 1.21 16.33
N ASP A 73 -7.36 -0.04 16.61
CA ASP A 73 -6.60 -1.26 16.27
C ASP A 73 -6.60 -1.60 14.77
N GLU A 74 -7.33 -0.83 13.98
CA GLU A 74 -7.34 -0.94 12.51
C GLU A 74 -6.35 0.01 11.86
N ILE A 75 -5.78 0.96 12.62
CA ILE A 75 -4.72 1.85 12.12
C ILE A 75 -3.52 0.99 11.72
N GLY A 76 -2.93 1.29 10.56
CA GLY A 76 -1.80 0.53 10.03
C GLY A 76 -2.19 -0.62 9.10
N ARG A 77 -3.42 -1.15 9.20
CA ARG A 77 -3.89 -2.24 8.32
C ARG A 77 -3.82 -1.84 6.83
N PRO A 78 -3.59 -2.82 5.93
CA PRO A 78 -3.56 -2.55 4.50
C PRO A 78 -4.98 -2.28 3.95
N PHE A 79 -5.07 -1.53 2.87
CA PHE A 79 -6.31 -1.11 2.21
C PHE A 79 -7.23 -2.30 1.87
N GLU A 80 -6.64 -3.41 1.45
CA GLU A 80 -7.35 -4.63 1.04
C GLU A 80 -8.02 -5.37 2.20
N SER A 81 -7.60 -5.11 3.44
CA SER A 81 -8.22 -5.74 4.61
C SER A 81 -9.59 -5.17 4.95
N PHE A 82 -9.94 -4.02 4.37
CA PHE A 82 -11.19 -3.34 4.63
C PHE A 82 -12.30 -3.78 3.67
N THR A 83 -13.54 -3.75 4.16
CA THR A 83 -14.72 -3.94 3.31
C THR A 83 -14.80 -2.86 2.23
N GLU A 84 -15.54 -3.12 1.15
CA GLU A 84 -15.68 -2.15 0.06
C GLU A 84 -16.24 -0.80 0.54
N SER A 85 -17.25 -0.82 1.41
CA SER A 85 -17.82 0.40 2.00
C SER A 85 -16.80 1.19 2.82
N GLN A 86 -15.94 0.50 3.58
CA GLN A 86 -14.83 1.13 4.29
C GLN A 86 -13.78 1.71 3.34
N ARG A 87 -13.42 0.98 2.28
CA ARG A 87 -12.48 1.45 1.24
C ARG A 87 -12.98 2.71 0.54
N GLU A 88 -14.27 2.79 0.23
CA GLU A 88 -14.89 4.01 -0.31
C GLU A 88 -14.76 5.19 0.68
N MET A 89 -15.01 4.96 1.97
CA MET A 89 -14.86 6.02 2.99
C MET A 89 -13.42 6.48 3.13
N ILE A 90 -12.46 5.55 3.05
CA ILE A 90 -11.02 5.86 3.01
C ILE A 90 -10.71 6.76 1.80
N ILE A 91 -11.17 6.41 0.60
CA ILE A 91 -10.97 7.20 -0.62
C ILE A 91 -11.55 8.61 -0.47
N ARG A 92 -12.78 8.73 0.05
CA ARG A 92 -13.42 10.03 0.27
C ARG A 92 -12.64 10.90 1.27
N ALA A 93 -12.14 10.30 2.35
CA ALA A 93 -11.32 10.99 3.33
C ALA A 93 -9.95 11.40 2.75
N MET A 94 -9.28 10.53 2.00
CA MET A 94 -8.03 10.86 1.29
C MET A 94 -8.25 12.03 0.34
N ASN A 95 -9.33 12.03 -0.45
CA ASN A 95 -9.68 13.14 -1.34
C ASN A 95 -9.93 14.47 -0.63
N LYS A 96 -10.49 14.44 0.59
CA LYS A 96 -10.60 15.63 1.43
C LYS A 96 -9.22 16.11 1.89
N MET A 97 -8.34 15.20 2.30
CA MET A 97 -6.96 15.52 2.68
C MET A 97 -6.10 16.02 1.52
N CYS A 98 -6.35 15.59 0.28
CA CYS A 98 -5.66 16.11 -0.91
C CYS A 98 -5.79 17.63 -1.07
N ARG A 99 -6.80 18.24 -0.45
CA ARG A 99 -7.02 19.69 -0.47
C ARG A 99 -6.14 20.44 0.53
N TRP A 100 -5.53 19.75 1.50
CA TRP A 100 -4.75 20.36 2.58
C TRP A 100 -3.29 20.63 2.20
N GLY A 101 -2.83 20.13 1.05
CA GLY A 101 -1.48 20.37 0.55
C GLY A 101 -1.17 19.57 -0.71
N ARG A 102 0.07 19.65 -1.18
CA ARG A 102 0.54 18.93 -2.38
C ARG A 102 1.03 17.50 -2.10
N ILE A 103 0.81 17.00 -0.88
CA ILE A 103 1.32 15.69 -0.43
C ILE A 103 0.60 14.54 -1.13
N LEU A 104 -0.66 14.71 -1.53
CA LEU A 104 -1.45 13.67 -2.20
C LEU A 104 -1.67 13.98 -3.69
N PRO A 105 -1.90 12.95 -4.53
CA PRO A 105 -2.41 13.12 -5.89
C PRO A 105 -3.71 13.93 -5.89
N ARG A 106 -3.99 14.65 -6.99
CA ARG A 106 -5.14 15.56 -7.07
C ARG A 106 -6.46 14.92 -6.65
N GLN A 107 -6.71 13.67 -7.06
CA GLN A 107 -7.93 12.95 -6.72
C GLN A 107 -7.76 11.44 -6.97
N PHE A 108 -8.35 10.64 -6.07
CA PHE A 108 -8.56 9.21 -6.21
C PHE A 108 -9.99 8.92 -6.67
N SER A 109 -10.16 7.89 -7.50
CA SER A 109 -11.48 7.49 -7.98
C SER A 109 -12.20 6.68 -6.90
N VAL A 110 -13.51 6.86 -6.74
CA VAL A 110 -14.30 5.96 -5.89
C VAL A 110 -14.30 4.53 -6.46
N ALA A 111 -14.13 4.37 -7.77
CA ALA A 111 -14.01 3.04 -8.39
C ALA A 111 -12.79 2.25 -7.86
N ASP A 112 -11.81 2.92 -7.25
CA ASP A 112 -10.68 2.25 -6.59
C ASP A 112 -11.10 1.51 -5.31
N SER A 113 -12.36 1.66 -4.84
CA SER A 113 -12.90 0.88 -3.73
C SER A 113 -13.13 -0.58 -4.12
N PHE A 114 -13.34 -0.88 -5.40
CA PHE A 114 -13.52 -2.24 -5.90
C PHE A 114 -12.16 -2.90 -6.09
N LEU A 115 -11.99 -4.08 -5.49
CA LEU A 115 -10.87 -4.95 -5.80
C LEU A 115 -11.48 -6.08 -6.60
N SER A 116 -11.05 -6.25 -7.85
CA SER A 116 -11.42 -7.46 -8.59
C SER A 116 -10.90 -8.64 -7.78
N GLU A 117 -11.67 -9.71 -7.65
CA GLU A 117 -11.17 -10.98 -7.13
C GLU A 117 -10.07 -11.53 -8.06
#